data_AF-A0A1N7JK65-F1
#
_entry.id   AF-A0A1N7JK65-F1
#
_cell.length_a   1.000
_cell.length_b   1.000
_cell.length_c   1.000
_cell.angle_alpha   90.00
_cell.angle_beta   90.00
_cell.angle_gamma   90.00
#
_symmetry.space_group_name_H-M   'P 1'
#
loop_
_entity.id
_entity.type
_entity.pdbx_description
1 polymer ?
#
loop_
_entity_poly.entity_id
_entity_poly.type
_entity_poly.pdbx_seq_one_letter_code
_entity_poly.pdbx_strand_id
1 'polypeptide(L)'
;MANPWTGEVEVVVEGRAWRAKLTLGALAELEESLGAPSLVALVERFEEGRFSTRDVLAVLLAGLRAAGWPGTAADLAGARIEGGPIGAARAAGALLARAFALPEGATP
;
A
#
# COMPACT_ATOMS: atom_id res chain seq x y z
N MET A 1 -5.01 15.83 -5.02
CA MET A 1 -4.89 15.20 -6.36
C MET A 1 -3.59 14.42 -6.41
N ALA A 2 -3.68 13.09 -6.31
CA ALA A 2 -2.54 12.18 -6.49
C ALA A 2 -2.15 12.17 -7.97
N ASN A 3 -0.87 12.38 -8.28
CA ASN A 3 -0.37 12.34 -9.64
C ASN A 3 -0.33 10.88 -10.11
N PRO A 4 -1.13 10.47 -11.14
CA PRO A 4 -1.22 9.09 -11.59
C PRO A 4 0.13 8.49 -12.02
N TRP A 5 1.05 9.35 -12.45
CA TRP A 5 2.37 9.00 -12.97
C TRP A 5 3.39 8.60 -11.90
N THR A 6 3.09 8.81 -10.61
CA THR A 6 4.03 8.62 -9.50
C THR A 6 3.75 7.38 -8.65
N GLY A 7 2.65 6.67 -8.93
CA GLY A 7 2.22 5.51 -8.16
C GLY A 7 1.69 5.83 -6.75
N GLU A 8 1.34 7.09 -6.48
CA GLU A 8 0.86 7.53 -5.16
C GLU A 8 -0.62 7.22 -4.95
N VAL A 9 -1.03 6.84 -3.75
CA VAL A 9 -2.43 6.67 -3.34
C VAL A 9 -2.70 7.58 -2.14
N GLU A 10 -3.85 8.26 -2.15
CA GLU A 10 -4.27 9.05 -1.00
C GLU A 10 -4.84 8.12 0.08
N VAL A 11 -4.30 8.22 1.29
CA VAL A 11 -4.74 7.48 2.47
C VAL A 11 -5.00 8.48 3.58
N VAL A 12 -6.21 8.51 4.11
CA VAL A 12 -6.57 9.40 5.23
C VAL A 12 -6.49 8.62 6.54
N VAL A 13 -5.57 9.04 7.40
CA VAL A 13 -5.28 8.44 8.71
C VAL A 13 -5.51 9.51 9.77
N GLU A 14 -6.37 9.24 10.76
CA GLU A 14 -6.75 10.21 11.80
C GLU A 14 -7.25 11.55 11.22
N GLY A 15 -8.01 11.48 10.12
CA GLY A 15 -8.53 12.66 9.42
C GLY A 15 -7.49 13.47 8.65
N ARG A 16 -6.21 13.02 8.59
CA ARG A 16 -5.16 13.64 7.79
C ARG A 16 -4.86 12.83 6.55
N ALA A 17 -4.89 13.49 5.38
CA ALA A 17 -4.53 12.87 4.11
C ALA A 17 -3.00 12.73 3.95
N TRP A 18 -2.58 11.55 3.52
CA TRP A 18 -1.19 11.19 3.19
C TRP A 18 -1.12 10.65 1.76
N ARG A 19 -0.05 10.99 1.04
CA ARG A 19 0.20 10.48 -0.33
C ARG A 19 1.12 9.27 -0.25
N ALA A 20 0.56 8.12 0.14
CA ALA A 20 1.30 6.87 0.27
C ALA A 20 1.81 6.38 -1.10
N LYS A 21 2.97 5.73 -1.13
CA LYS A 21 3.51 5.11 -2.36
C LYS A 21 4.41 3.94 -2.01
N LEU A 22 4.45 2.90 -2.85
CA LEU A 22 5.39 1.79 -2.65
C LEU A 22 6.68 2.08 -3.42
N THR A 23 7.75 2.36 -2.69
CA THR A 23 9.11 2.44 -3.25
C THR A 23 9.75 1.06 -3.30
N LEU A 24 10.85 0.88 -4.04
CA LEU A 24 11.58 -0.38 -4.05
C LEU A 24 11.98 -0.85 -2.64
N GLY A 25 12.40 0.07 -1.75
CA GLY A 25 12.69 -0.26 -0.36
C GLY A 25 11.44 -0.73 0.41
N ALA A 26 10.32 -0.06 0.22
CA ALA A 26 9.04 -0.47 0.83
C ALA A 26 8.56 -1.84 0.32
N LEU A 27 8.79 -2.15 -0.96
CA LEU A 27 8.48 -3.44 -1.56
C LEU A 27 9.37 -4.56 -0.98
N ALA A 28 10.67 -4.31 -0.84
CA ALA A 28 11.59 -5.25 -0.20
C ALA A 28 11.20 -5.54 1.27
N GLU A 29 10.84 -4.51 2.04
CA GLU A 29 10.30 -4.67 3.41
C GLU A 29 9.00 -5.48 3.43
N LEU A 30 8.15 -5.35 2.40
CA LEU A 30 6.90 -6.10 2.30
C LEU A 30 7.13 -7.59 2.02
N GLU A 31 8.04 -7.93 1.10
CA GLU A 31 8.39 -9.33 0.85
C GLU A 31 8.91 -10.01 2.11
N GLU A 32 9.81 -9.35 2.83
CA GLU A 32 10.36 -9.86 4.10
C GLU A 32 9.29 -9.99 5.18
N SER A 33 8.44 -8.96 5.36
CA SER A 33 7.44 -8.94 6.44
C SER A 33 6.26 -9.88 6.21
N LEU A 34 5.90 -10.14 4.95
CA LEU A 34 4.77 -10.99 4.58
C LEU A 34 5.19 -12.42 4.21
N GLY A 35 6.49 -12.69 4.08
CA GLY A 35 7.00 -14.01 3.70
C GLY A 35 6.49 -14.48 2.34
N ALA A 36 6.17 -13.53 1.46
CA ALA A 36 5.71 -13.84 0.12
C ALA A 36 6.90 -14.31 -0.73
N PRO A 37 6.73 -15.34 -1.59
CA PRO A 37 7.82 -15.83 -2.44
C PRO A 37 8.20 -14.83 -3.54
N SER A 38 7.33 -13.86 -3.84
CA SER A 38 7.57 -12.73 -4.72
C SER A 38 6.51 -11.65 -4.51
N LEU A 39 6.82 -10.43 -4.95
CA LEU A 39 5.83 -9.36 -5.06
C LEU A 39 4.63 -9.72 -5.95
N VAL A 40 4.84 -10.48 -7.03
CA VAL A 40 3.75 -10.91 -7.93
C VAL A 40 2.75 -11.78 -7.18
N ALA A 41 3.23 -12.75 -6.39
CA ALA A 41 2.37 -13.61 -5.58
C ALA A 41 1.57 -12.81 -4.52
N LEU A 42 2.15 -11.70 -4.05
CA LEU A 42 1.48 -10.78 -3.11
C LEU A 42 0.36 -10.01 -3.81
N VAL A 43 0.58 -9.54 -5.04
CA VAL A 43 -0.46 -8.90 -5.87
C VAL A 43 -1.61 -9.86 -6.16
N GLU A 44 -1.32 -11.05 -6.68
CA GLU A 44 -2.33 -12.08 -6.99
C GLU A 44 -3.21 -12.40 -5.77
N ARG A 45 -2.57 -12.56 -4.60
CA ARG A 45 -3.27 -12.79 -3.33
C ARG A 45 -4.23 -11.65 -2.98
N PHE A 46 -3.86 -10.40 -3.25
CA PHE A 46 -4.71 -9.24 -3.01
C PHE A 46 -5.88 -9.17 -3.99
N GLU A 47 -5.63 -9.45 -5.28
CA GLU A 47 -6.65 -9.47 -6.34
C GLU A 47 -7.70 -10.56 -6.12
N GLU A 48 -7.27 -11.73 -5.66
CA GLU A 48 -8.16 -12.85 -5.32
C GLU A 48 -8.89 -12.66 -3.99
N GLY A 49 -8.66 -11.54 -3.28
CA GLY A 49 -9.25 -11.29 -1.97
C GLY A 49 -8.73 -12.21 -0.86
N ARG A 50 -7.62 -12.93 -1.08
CA ARG A 50 -7.02 -13.87 -0.12
C ARG A 50 -6.08 -13.17 0.87
N PHE A 51 -6.35 -11.92 1.21
CA PHE A 51 -5.55 -11.14 2.16
C PHE A 51 -6.19 -11.10 3.55
N SER A 52 -5.35 -11.03 4.58
CA SER A 52 -5.77 -10.77 5.95
C SER A 52 -5.67 -9.29 6.29
N THR A 53 -6.26 -8.88 7.41
CA THR A 53 -6.10 -7.52 7.94
C THR A 53 -4.63 -7.17 8.18
N ARG A 54 -3.79 -8.15 8.56
CA ARG A 54 -2.35 -7.95 8.76
C ARG A 54 -1.66 -7.58 7.46
N ASP A 55 -2.04 -8.20 6.34
CA ASP A 55 -1.45 -7.89 5.03
C ASP A 55 -1.83 -6.47 4.61
N VAL A 56 -3.10 -6.08 4.80
CA VAL A 56 -3.56 -4.71 4.52
C VAL A 56 -2.77 -3.69 5.33
N LEU A 57 -2.61 -3.92 6.65
CA LEU A 57 -1.83 -3.03 7.50
C LEU A 57 -0.35 -2.95 7.07
N ALA A 58 0.26 -4.08 6.69
CA ALA A 58 1.63 -4.10 6.22
C ALA A 58 1.80 -3.25 4.96
N VAL A 59 0.95 -3.44 3.95
CA VAL A 59 1.00 -2.67 2.70
C VAL A 59 0.80 -1.17 2.94
N LEU A 60 -0.18 -0.80 3.77
CA LEU A 60 -0.42 0.60 4.12
C LEU A 60 0.76 1.20 4.89
N LEU A 61 1.31 0.47 5.88
CA LEU A 61 2.46 0.93 6.65
C LEU A 61 3.67 1.18 5.74
N ALA A 62 3.98 0.25 4.84
CA ALA A 62 5.07 0.38 3.88
C ALA A 62 4.86 1.60 2.97
N GLY A 63 3.64 1.79 2.46
CA GLY A 63 3.29 2.93 1.61
C GLY A 63 3.36 4.27 2.34
N LEU A 64 2.90 4.33 3.59
CA LEU A 64 2.89 5.53 4.42
C LEU A 64 4.30 5.92 4.89
N ARG A 65 5.13 4.95 5.28
CA ARG A 65 6.53 5.19 5.65
C ARG A 65 7.32 5.82 4.51
N ALA A 66 7.16 5.28 3.30
CA ALA A 66 7.77 5.85 2.09
C ALA A 66 7.28 7.27 1.75
N ALA A 67 6.13 7.68 2.30
CA ALA A 67 5.58 9.04 2.20
C ALA A 67 5.95 9.95 3.39
N GLY A 68 6.81 9.47 4.30
CA GLY A 68 7.26 10.23 5.48
C GLY A 68 6.26 10.26 6.63
N TRP A 69 5.32 9.30 6.69
CA TRP A 69 4.43 9.17 7.85
C TRP A 69 5.24 8.80 9.10
N PRO A 70 5.11 9.55 10.22
CA PRO A 70 5.98 9.40 11.39
C PRO A 70 5.56 8.28 12.36
N GLY A 71 4.44 7.60 12.10
CA GLY A 71 3.89 6.61 13.03
C GLY A 71 4.50 5.21 12.91
N THR A 72 4.16 4.36 13.88
CA THR A 72 4.56 2.97 13.97
C THR A 72 3.47 2.01 13.45
N ALA A 73 3.80 0.72 13.35
CA ALA A 73 2.82 -0.32 13.03
C ALA A 73 1.68 -0.36 14.05
N ALA A 74 1.99 -0.14 15.34
CA ALA A 74 1.01 -0.11 16.41
C ALA A 74 0.10 1.11 16.30
N ASP A 75 0.66 2.28 15.96
CA ASP A 75 -0.13 3.49 15.74
C ASP A 75 -1.10 3.30 14.58
N LEU A 76 -0.65 2.68 13.48
CA LEU A 76 -1.52 2.42 12.32
C LEU A 76 -2.63 1.43 12.64
N ALA A 77 -2.34 0.40 13.44
CA ALA A 77 -3.31 -0.59 13.85
C ALA A 77 -4.40 -0.01 14.77
N GLY A 78 -4.04 1.01 15.57
CA GLY A 78 -4.99 1.76 16.41
C GLY A 78 -5.68 2.92 15.68
N ALA A 79 -5.20 3.32 14.50
CA ALA A 79 -5.68 4.50 13.82
C ALA A 79 -6.98 4.28 13.05
N ARG A 80 -7.78 5.35 12.96
CA ARG A 80 -8.93 5.45 12.07
C ARG A 80 -8.47 5.77 10.66
N ILE A 81 -8.73 4.82 9.77
CA ILE A 81 -8.61 5.01 8.32
C ILE A 81 -9.96 5.40 7.74
N GLU A 82 -9.99 6.38 6.85
CA GLU A 82 -11.21 6.76 6.14
C GLU A 82 -11.79 5.59 5.33
N GLY A 83 -13.11 5.42 5.38
CA GLY A 83 -13.78 4.26 4.80
C GLY A 83 -13.61 2.95 5.60
N GLY A 84 -12.97 3.01 6.78
CA GLY A 84 -12.81 1.86 7.68
C GLY A 84 -12.02 0.71 7.05
N PRO A 85 -12.27 -0.54 7.46
CA PRO A 85 -11.54 -1.71 6.95
C PRO A 85 -11.61 -1.89 5.43
N ILE A 86 -12.77 -1.58 4.83
CA ILE A 86 -12.96 -1.68 3.38
C ILE A 86 -12.16 -0.59 2.66
N GLY A 87 -12.17 0.65 3.17
CA GLY A 87 -11.34 1.74 2.65
C GLY A 87 -9.85 1.44 2.72
N ALA A 88 -9.40 0.89 3.85
CA ALA A 88 -8.03 0.43 4.05
C ALA A 88 -7.61 -0.64 3.03
N ALA A 89 -8.45 -1.66 2.83
CA ALA A 89 -8.19 -2.71 1.84
C ALA A 89 -8.14 -2.15 0.41
N ARG A 90 -9.05 -1.22 0.07
CA ARG A 90 -9.07 -0.56 -1.24
C ARG A 90 -7.81 0.27 -1.48
N ALA A 91 -7.36 1.01 -0.47
CA ALA A 91 -6.13 1.79 -0.54
C ALA A 91 -4.89 0.90 -0.69
N ALA A 92 -4.81 -0.21 0.06
CA ALA A 92 -3.73 -1.18 -0.06
C ALA A 92 -3.69 -1.83 -1.45
N GLY A 93 -4.83 -2.28 -1.98
CA GLY A 93 -4.93 -2.82 -3.33
C GLY A 93 -4.53 -1.79 -4.39
N ALA A 94 -4.95 -0.53 -4.25
CA ALA A 94 -4.56 0.54 -5.16
C ALA A 94 -3.05 0.83 -5.12
N LEU A 95 -2.40 0.73 -3.95
CA LEU A 95 -0.95 0.90 -3.82
C LEU A 95 -0.20 -0.19 -4.58
N LEU A 96 -0.61 -1.44 -4.43
CA LEU A 96 -0.05 -2.57 -5.16
C LEU A 96 -0.27 -2.40 -6.67
N ALA A 97 -1.51 -2.18 -7.09
CA ALA A 97 -1.83 -2.00 -8.51
C ALA A 97 -1.00 -0.87 -9.16
N ARG A 98 -0.78 0.24 -8.45
CA ARG A 98 0.02 1.36 -8.95
C ARG A 98 1.53 1.11 -8.93
N ALA A 99 2.03 0.26 -8.05
CA ALA A 99 3.44 -0.12 -8.00
C ALA A 99 3.84 -1.02 -9.19
N PHE A 100 2.89 -1.82 -9.70
CA PHE A 100 3.12 -2.75 -10.82
C PHE A 100 2.45 -2.34 -12.13
N ALA A 101 1.67 -1.26 -12.13
CA ALA A 101 1.19 -0.66 -13.37
C ALA A 101 2.39 -0.23 -14.21
N LEU A 102 2.60 -0.92 -15.33
CA LEU A 102 3.47 -0.42 -16.38
C LEU A 102 2.89 0.91 -16.86
N PRO A 103 3.70 1.97 -17.02
CA PRO A 103 3.21 3.17 -17.67
C PRO A 103 2.75 2.78 -19.07
N GLU A 104 1.45 2.86 -19.35
CA GLU A 104 0.92 2.69 -20.70
C GLU A 104 1.60 3.74 -21.59
N GLY A 105 2.62 3.31 -22.35
CA GLY A 105 3.44 4.19 -23.19
C GLY A 105 4.95 3.91 -23.20
N ALA A 106 5.49 3.07 -22.32
CA ALA A 106 6.86 2.58 -22.47
C ALA A 106 6.90 1.51 -23.57
N THR A 107 6.97 1.94 -24.83
CA THR A 107 7.33 1.07 -25.95
C THR A 107 8.76 0.55 -25.72
N PRO A 108 9.04 -0.75 -25.92
CA PRO A 108 10.40 -1.28 -25.84
C PRO A 108 11.33 -0.66 -26.89
#